data_AF-A0A0U5GSI3-F1
#
_entry.id   AF-A0A0U5GSI3-F1
#
_cell.length_a   1.000
_cell.length_b   1.000
_cell.length_c   1.000
_cell.angle_alpha   90.00
_cell.angle_beta   90.00
_cell.angle_gamma   90.00
#
_symmetry.space_group_name_H-M   'P 1'
#
loop_
_entity.id
_entity.type
_entity.pdbx_description
1 polymer ?
#
loop_
_entity_poly.entity_id
_entity_poly.type
_entity_poly.pdbx_seq_one_letter_code
_entity_poly.pdbx_strand_id
1 'polypeptide(L)'
;MALPSRTPCRVIIIGGGVSGIAMACRLKRDYNLDNYHIYDRQAGLGGTWLANICLSHTHISSDKDTPDNVPLDPGCAVDIPGFCYSYSFAPNPDFTQMFPPQAEILGYITNVVKQYHVDQHFTGNVEWTGAAWSDKSQTWSVSFQDVQTKQAFMQECQILISAVGGLVNPQQLKIPGTETFQGEIIHTARWKKGVDLTNKHVAVIGNGASAAQLVPAIVHQAKSVTQFMRSPHHIVDATNHQISPEWRDAFRRIPLLLYLIRFLLFLWMEITWFRFQNNRLGEIGRKSVENQSRKYVQDTAPASYWDLLIPKYEFGCRRRIFDRGYLSSLNEPNMRLTDDSIVEIKCNSVITRSGEEIHVDAILLANGFALTHYEVPIQGRNGKTREQHWSDYGHKATFKSIAMHGFPNFFYILGPNSGRLYTSTIQIIESEVGMVLKAMQPILHHQAASVDVRVDKEREYDARLHEAIDKTVHSTLCGSYFIDKSTDKNWFVYPWNSFHLWFSTYWAPASDWEYRLKASIEKA
;
A
#
# COMPACT_ATOMS: atom_id res chain seq x y z
N MET A 1 1.25 24.14 20.20
CA MET A 1 -0.19 24.35 20.45
C MET A 1 -0.63 23.26 21.40
N ALA A 2 -1.18 23.61 22.57
CA ALA A 2 -1.63 22.61 23.54
C ALA A 2 -2.73 21.74 22.90
N LEU A 3 -2.53 20.43 22.83
CA LEU A 3 -3.48 19.46 22.26
C LEU A 3 -4.73 19.45 23.14
N PRO A 4 -5.86 20.07 22.73
CA PRO A 4 -7.07 19.98 23.50
C PRO A 4 -7.69 18.61 23.24
N SER A 5 -8.10 17.89 24.29
CA SER A 5 -9.12 16.86 24.14
C SER A 5 -10.29 17.52 23.42
N ARG A 6 -10.61 17.10 22.19
CA ARG A 6 -11.71 17.69 21.43
C ARG A 6 -13.01 17.13 22.00
N THR A 7 -14.11 17.80 21.70
CA THR A 7 -15.45 17.25 21.91
C THR A 7 -15.54 15.89 21.20
N PRO A 8 -16.23 14.88 21.76
CA PRO A 8 -16.33 13.56 21.15
C PRO A 8 -16.73 13.63 19.66
N CYS A 9 -15.90 13.05 18.81
CA CYS A 9 -16.11 13.04 17.36
C CYS A 9 -17.12 11.94 16.99
N ARG A 10 -17.88 12.14 15.91
CA ARG A 10 -18.73 11.04 15.42
C ARG A 10 -17.89 9.93 14.79
N VAL A 11 -16.95 10.33 13.93
CA VAL A 11 -16.07 9.41 13.20
C VAL A 11 -14.61 9.84 13.36
N ILE A 12 -13.73 8.94 13.76
CA ILE A 12 -12.28 9.13 13.68
C ILE A 12 -11.73 8.22 12.59
N ILE A 13 -10.94 8.80 11.68
CA ILE A 13 -10.23 8.09 10.63
C ILE A 13 -8.73 8.16 10.94
N ILE A 14 -8.07 7.01 11.02
CA ILE A 14 -6.64 6.92 11.25
C ILE A 14 -5.94 6.65 9.92
N GLY A 15 -5.15 7.60 9.45
CA GLY A 15 -4.47 7.55 8.16
C GLY A 15 -5.07 8.55 7.16
N GLY A 16 -4.27 9.54 6.79
CA GLY A 16 -4.50 10.56 5.78
C GLY A 16 -4.04 10.16 4.38
N GLY A 17 -3.98 8.85 4.12
CA GLY A 17 -3.71 8.30 2.80
C GLY A 17 -4.96 8.24 1.91
N VAL A 18 -4.80 7.63 0.75
CA VAL A 18 -5.86 7.48 -0.26
C VAL A 18 -7.12 6.79 0.31
N SER A 19 -6.95 5.85 1.24
CA SER A 19 -8.07 5.18 1.93
C SER A 19 -8.87 6.14 2.82
N GLY A 20 -8.19 6.93 3.66
CA GLY A 20 -8.84 7.85 4.59
C GLY A 20 -9.49 9.03 3.86
N ILE A 21 -8.82 9.54 2.82
CA ILE A 21 -9.37 10.59 1.95
C ILE A 21 -10.63 10.09 1.22
N ALA A 22 -10.65 8.85 0.72
CA ALA A 22 -11.84 8.28 0.09
C ALA A 22 -13.05 8.23 1.06
N MET A 23 -12.80 7.79 2.29
CA MET A 23 -13.83 7.74 3.34
C MET A 23 -14.34 9.15 3.67
N ALA A 24 -13.45 10.12 3.89
CA ALA A 24 -13.80 11.50 4.17
C ALA A 24 -14.60 12.17 3.03
N CYS A 25 -14.15 12.00 1.78
CA CYS A 25 -14.87 12.52 0.61
C CYS A 25 -16.29 11.96 0.52
N ARG A 26 -16.48 10.66 0.81
CA ARG A 26 -17.80 10.02 0.78
C ARG A 26 -18.68 10.43 1.96
N LEU A 27 -18.12 10.58 3.16
CA LEU A 27 -18.84 11.16 4.31
C LEU A 27 -19.36 12.57 4.01
N LYS A 28 -18.52 13.42 3.41
CA LYS A 28 -18.91 14.77 3.00
C LYS A 28 -19.94 14.75 1.88
N ARG A 29 -19.70 13.97 0.81
CA ARG A 29 -20.59 13.94 -0.36
C ARG A 29 -21.96 13.33 -0.08
N ASP A 30 -22.02 12.20 0.61
CA ASP A 30 -23.24 11.40 0.71
C ASP A 30 -24.08 11.77 1.94
N TYR A 31 -23.43 12.22 3.02
CA TYR A 31 -24.08 12.50 4.31
C TYR A 31 -23.94 13.95 4.76
N ASN A 32 -23.19 14.79 4.03
CA ASN A 32 -22.82 16.15 4.45
C ASN A 32 -22.33 16.19 5.91
N LEU A 33 -21.58 15.17 6.33
CA LEU A 33 -21.12 15.02 7.70
C LEU A 33 -19.80 15.79 7.87
N ASP A 34 -19.80 16.77 8.77
CA ASP A 34 -18.59 17.53 9.15
C ASP A 34 -18.01 17.07 10.50
N ASN A 35 -18.76 16.28 11.28
CA ASN A 35 -18.30 15.73 12.55
C ASN A 35 -17.45 14.46 12.35
N TYR A 36 -16.37 14.58 11.60
CA TYR A 36 -15.31 13.57 11.51
C TYR A 36 -13.94 14.22 11.64
N HIS A 37 -12.94 13.43 11.98
CA HIS A 37 -11.56 13.91 12.02
C HIS A 37 -10.57 12.83 11.58
N ILE A 38 -9.54 13.24 10.85
CA ILE A 38 -8.46 12.41 10.33
C ILE A 38 -7.19 12.71 11.13
N TYR A 39 -6.56 11.66 11.67
CA TYR A 39 -5.24 11.75 12.29
C TYR A 39 -4.22 10.96 11.46
N ASP A 40 -3.06 11.55 11.20
CA ASP A 40 -1.93 10.87 10.55
C ASP A 40 -0.61 11.25 11.22
N ARG A 41 0.36 10.33 11.20
CA ARG A 41 1.72 10.56 11.69
C ARG A 41 2.51 11.54 10.83
N GLN A 42 2.16 11.65 9.55
CA GLN A 42 2.75 12.61 8.62
C GLN A 42 2.11 13.98 8.80
N ALA A 43 2.86 15.02 8.45
CA ALA A 43 2.38 16.41 8.56
C ALA A 43 1.28 16.77 7.54
N GLY A 44 1.05 15.95 6.52
CA GLY A 44 0.12 16.23 5.43
C GLY A 44 -0.63 15.01 4.92
N LEU A 45 -1.57 15.26 4.01
CA LEU A 45 -2.40 14.25 3.36
C LEU A 45 -1.70 13.69 2.11
N GLY A 46 -1.84 12.38 1.87
CA GLY A 46 -1.25 11.67 0.72
C GLY A 46 -0.76 10.27 1.03
N GLY A 47 -0.50 9.96 2.31
CA GLY A 47 -0.10 8.63 2.78
C GLY A 47 1.19 8.13 2.10
N THR A 48 1.12 7.00 1.40
CA THR A 48 2.25 6.41 0.66
C THR A 48 2.91 7.42 -0.29
N TRP A 49 2.11 8.23 -0.99
CA TRP A 49 2.62 9.19 -1.96
C TRP A 49 3.27 10.40 -1.31
N LEU A 50 2.97 10.70 -0.04
CA LEU A 50 3.67 11.74 0.70
C LEU A 50 4.94 11.21 1.37
N ALA A 51 4.95 9.95 1.80
CA ALA A 51 6.13 9.33 2.44
C ALA A 51 7.21 8.88 1.46
N ASN A 52 6.82 8.34 0.31
CA ASN A 52 7.75 7.73 -0.65
C ASN A 52 8.10 8.73 -1.75
N ILE A 53 8.87 9.76 -1.38
CA ILE A 53 9.33 10.82 -2.29
C ILE A 53 10.68 10.52 -2.94
N CYS A 54 11.18 9.28 -2.79
CA CYS A 54 12.51 8.88 -3.25
C CYS A 54 12.70 9.33 -4.70
N LEU A 55 13.68 10.23 -4.88
CA LEU A 55 14.16 10.75 -6.16
C LEU A 55 13.21 11.67 -6.95
N SER A 56 12.09 12.12 -6.35
CA SER A 56 11.13 13.07 -6.97
C SER A 56 11.66 14.49 -7.27
N HIS A 57 12.96 14.73 -7.12
CA HIS A 57 13.61 16.05 -7.26
C HIS A 57 15.02 15.97 -7.86
N THR A 58 15.31 15.02 -8.75
CA THR A 58 16.42 15.28 -9.69
C THR A 58 15.97 16.44 -10.59
N HIS A 59 16.67 17.56 -10.46
CA HIS A 59 16.41 18.80 -11.17
C HIS A 59 16.15 18.55 -12.66
N ILE A 60 14.90 18.63 -13.11
CA ILE A 60 14.62 19.04 -14.49
C ILE A 60 14.91 20.54 -14.51
N SER A 61 16.16 20.88 -14.81
CA SER A 61 16.45 22.17 -15.42
C SER A 61 15.52 22.29 -16.63
N SER A 62 14.73 23.35 -16.66
CA SER A 62 13.91 23.76 -17.79
C SER A 62 14.78 24.26 -18.96
N ASP A 63 15.82 23.52 -19.32
CA ASP A 63 16.62 23.81 -20.51
C ASP A 63 15.98 23.12 -21.70
N LYS A 64 15.69 23.93 -22.72
CA LYS A 64 15.05 23.52 -23.98
C LYS A 64 15.90 22.59 -24.85
N ASP A 65 17.08 22.19 -24.37
CA ASP A 65 18.06 21.38 -25.10
C ASP A 65 18.21 19.94 -24.56
N THR A 66 17.36 19.49 -23.63
CA THR A 66 17.31 18.06 -23.28
C THR A 66 16.82 17.24 -24.50
N PRO A 67 17.59 16.27 -25.01
CA PRO A 67 17.16 15.44 -26.13
C PRO A 67 15.88 14.69 -25.78
N ASP A 68 15.01 14.43 -26.77
CA ASP A 68 13.73 13.70 -26.62
C ASP A 68 13.86 12.26 -26.03
N ASN A 69 15.08 11.79 -25.77
CA ASN A 69 15.42 10.46 -25.26
C ASN A 69 15.92 10.45 -23.80
N VAL A 70 15.75 11.54 -23.03
CA VAL A 70 16.04 11.51 -21.58
C VAL A 70 15.00 10.62 -20.89
N PRO A 71 15.41 9.59 -20.13
CA PRO A 71 14.46 8.74 -19.41
C PRO A 71 13.57 9.60 -18.52
N LEU A 72 12.26 9.42 -18.71
CA LEU A 72 11.21 9.80 -17.77
C LEU A 72 11.71 9.68 -16.32
N ASP A 73 11.51 10.73 -15.52
CA ASP A 73 11.85 10.83 -14.09
C ASP A 73 11.92 9.43 -13.42
N PRO A 74 13.13 8.87 -13.21
CA PRO A 74 13.31 7.47 -12.82
C PRO A 74 12.92 7.20 -11.35
N GLY A 75 12.16 8.09 -10.72
CA GLY A 75 11.71 7.98 -9.34
C GLY A 75 10.46 7.13 -9.12
N CYS A 76 9.84 7.32 -7.95
CA CYS A 76 8.66 6.59 -7.54
C CYS A 76 7.46 6.84 -8.46
N ALA A 77 6.78 5.79 -8.91
CA ALA A 77 5.62 5.90 -9.81
C ALA A 77 4.62 4.76 -9.62
N VAL A 78 3.39 4.95 -10.12
CA VAL A 78 2.36 3.88 -10.11
C VAL A 78 2.73 2.75 -11.06
N ASP A 79 2.28 1.54 -10.74
CA ASP A 79 2.51 0.33 -11.55
C ASP A 79 1.23 -0.17 -12.26
N ILE A 80 0.17 0.64 -12.23
CA ILE A 80 -1.06 0.47 -12.99
C ILE A 80 -1.39 1.77 -13.74
N PRO A 81 -2.23 1.72 -14.79
CA PRO A 81 -2.61 2.93 -15.50
C PRO A 81 -3.23 3.99 -14.56
N GLY A 82 -2.76 5.24 -14.65
CA GLY A 82 -3.20 6.36 -13.80
C GLY A 82 -4.71 6.59 -13.86
N PHE A 83 -5.32 6.33 -15.02
CA PHE A 83 -6.77 6.37 -15.19
C PHE A 83 -7.52 5.40 -14.27
N CYS A 84 -6.90 4.30 -13.84
CA CYS A 84 -7.44 3.35 -12.87
C CYS A 84 -6.95 3.64 -11.42
N TYR A 85 -5.86 4.40 -11.28
CA TYR A 85 -5.33 4.91 -10.01
C TYR A 85 -5.87 6.32 -9.67
N SER A 86 -7.16 6.52 -9.92
CA SER A 86 -7.93 7.71 -9.52
C SER A 86 -9.28 7.28 -8.97
N TYR A 87 -9.89 8.10 -8.12
CA TYR A 87 -11.24 7.87 -7.61
C TYR A 87 -12.26 7.90 -8.74
N SER A 88 -13.22 6.99 -8.72
CA SER A 88 -14.29 6.93 -9.74
C SER A 88 -15.19 8.16 -9.72
N PHE A 89 -15.28 8.81 -8.55
CA PHE A 89 -16.05 10.04 -8.36
C PHE A 89 -15.28 11.33 -8.65
N ALA A 90 -13.96 11.24 -8.83
CA ALA A 90 -13.10 12.38 -9.16
C ALA A 90 -12.02 11.90 -10.14
N PRO A 91 -12.39 11.50 -11.37
CA PRO A 91 -11.43 11.04 -12.36
C PRO A 91 -10.53 12.19 -12.80
N ASN A 92 -9.28 11.89 -13.17
CA ASN A 92 -8.31 12.90 -13.59
C ASN A 92 -7.98 12.77 -15.10
N PRO A 93 -8.36 13.75 -15.94
CA PRO A 93 -8.01 13.77 -17.36
C PRO A 93 -6.60 14.31 -17.61
N ASP A 94 -5.95 14.90 -16.60
CA ASP A 94 -4.73 15.70 -16.80
C ASP A 94 -3.43 14.90 -16.74
N PHE A 95 -3.54 13.59 -16.47
CA PHE A 95 -2.37 12.72 -16.38
C PHE A 95 -1.50 12.79 -17.64
N THR A 96 -0.21 13.06 -17.45
CA THR A 96 0.77 13.26 -18.52
C THR A 96 1.30 11.96 -19.10
N GLN A 97 1.21 10.86 -18.34
CA GLN A 97 1.74 9.55 -18.69
C GLN A 97 0.76 8.45 -18.32
N MET A 98 0.82 7.32 -19.02
CA MET A 98 -0.02 6.15 -18.69
C MET A 98 0.22 5.68 -17.25
N PHE A 99 1.46 5.73 -16.78
CA PHE A 99 1.82 5.41 -15.39
C PHE A 99 2.45 6.63 -14.69
N PRO A 100 1.62 7.54 -14.15
CA PRO A 100 2.09 8.81 -13.58
C PRO A 100 3.15 8.66 -12.48
N PRO A 101 4.12 9.59 -12.41
CA PRO A 101 5.08 9.67 -11.31
C PRO A 101 4.40 10.10 -10.00
N GLN A 102 5.08 9.87 -8.88
CA GLN A 102 4.59 10.16 -7.53
C GLN A 102 4.14 11.62 -7.38
N ALA A 103 4.87 12.58 -7.94
CA ALA A 103 4.53 14.00 -7.83
C ALA A 103 3.17 14.32 -8.46
N GLU A 104 2.87 13.70 -9.59
CA GLU A 104 1.59 13.89 -10.30
C GLU A 104 0.42 13.24 -9.54
N ILE A 105 0.65 12.06 -8.94
CA ILE A 105 -0.34 11.41 -8.07
C ILE A 105 -0.59 12.22 -6.80
N LEU A 106 0.46 12.76 -6.17
CA LEU A 106 0.32 13.60 -4.99
C LEU A 106 -0.42 14.91 -5.32
N GLY A 107 -0.14 15.51 -6.48
CA GLY A 107 -0.87 16.67 -7.00
C GLY A 107 -2.35 16.37 -7.19
N TYR A 108 -2.68 15.23 -7.82
CA TYR A 108 -4.06 14.76 -7.96
C TYR A 108 -4.75 14.61 -6.59
N ILE A 109 -4.13 13.91 -5.64
CA ILE A 109 -4.70 13.70 -4.30
C ILE A 109 -4.94 15.05 -3.59
N THR A 110 -3.99 15.97 -3.69
CA THR A 110 -4.10 17.32 -3.12
C THR A 110 -5.29 18.09 -3.72
N ASN A 111 -5.53 17.96 -5.02
CA ASN A 111 -6.68 18.57 -5.68
C ASN A 111 -8.01 17.99 -5.18
N VAL A 112 -8.09 16.67 -5.02
CA VAL A 112 -9.28 16.01 -4.46
C VAL A 112 -9.54 16.46 -3.02
N VAL A 113 -8.50 16.53 -2.19
CA VAL A 113 -8.61 17.01 -0.80
C VAL A 113 -9.20 18.42 -0.75
N LYS A 114 -8.72 19.34 -1.60
CA LYS A 114 -9.23 20.71 -1.70
C LYS A 114 -10.67 20.76 -2.22
N GLN A 115 -11.00 19.95 -3.23
CA GLN A 115 -12.34 19.90 -3.82
C GLN A 115 -13.41 19.48 -2.81
N TYR A 116 -13.07 18.59 -1.86
CA TYR A 116 -13.99 18.08 -0.84
C TYR A 116 -13.76 18.70 0.55
N HIS A 117 -12.89 19.71 0.68
CA HIS A 117 -12.54 20.39 1.93
C HIS A 117 -12.10 19.45 3.07
N VAL A 118 -11.42 18.35 2.72
CA VAL A 118 -10.98 17.33 3.69
C VAL A 118 -9.85 17.85 4.60
N ASP A 119 -9.10 18.85 4.12
CA ASP A 119 -8.00 19.50 4.84
C ASP A 119 -8.44 20.15 6.16
N GLN A 120 -9.70 20.59 6.26
CA GLN A 120 -10.25 21.22 7.46
C GLN A 120 -10.43 20.23 8.63
N HIS A 121 -10.49 18.93 8.33
CA HIS A 121 -10.74 17.85 9.27
C HIS A 121 -9.50 16.99 9.52
N PHE A 122 -8.30 17.55 9.35
CA PHE A 122 -7.04 16.81 9.43
C PHE A 122 -6.12 17.35 10.53
N THR A 123 -5.49 16.43 11.27
CA THR A 123 -4.36 16.73 12.15
C THR A 123 -3.21 15.77 11.83
N GLY A 124 -2.11 16.33 11.31
CA GLY A 124 -0.87 15.61 11.07
C GLY A 124 0.05 15.57 12.29
N ASN A 125 1.18 14.86 12.17
CA ASN A 125 2.18 14.66 13.23
C ASN A 125 1.62 13.96 14.48
N VAL A 126 0.62 13.09 14.31
CA VAL A 126 -0.01 12.34 15.41
C VAL A 126 0.08 10.84 15.13
N GLU A 127 0.80 10.12 15.98
CA GLU A 127 0.89 8.67 15.94
C GLU A 127 -0.27 8.03 16.72
N TRP A 128 -0.89 7.02 16.14
CA TRP A 128 -1.90 6.21 16.82
C TRP A 128 -1.25 5.13 17.66
N THR A 129 -1.56 5.09 18.97
CA THR A 129 -0.92 4.18 19.93
C THR A 129 -1.86 3.13 20.51
N GLY A 130 -3.17 3.27 20.30
CA GLY A 130 -4.13 2.22 20.69
C GLY A 130 -5.58 2.69 20.68
N ALA A 131 -6.52 1.77 20.89
CA ALA A 131 -7.93 2.09 21.06
C ALA A 131 -8.65 1.06 21.95
N ALA A 132 -9.63 1.51 22.72
CA ALA A 132 -10.46 0.65 23.56
C ALA A 132 -11.95 0.98 23.43
N TRP A 133 -12.77 -0.05 23.25
CA TRP A 133 -14.22 0.04 23.20
C TRP A 133 -14.83 0.11 24.60
N SER A 134 -15.86 0.94 24.76
CA SER A 134 -16.65 1.04 25.98
C SER A 134 -18.09 0.60 25.72
N ASP A 135 -18.48 -0.54 26.29
CA ASP A 135 -19.86 -1.04 26.21
C ASP A 135 -20.87 -0.13 26.94
N LYS A 136 -20.42 0.71 27.87
CA LYS A 136 -21.30 1.65 28.58
C LYS A 136 -21.66 2.85 27.71
N SER A 137 -20.67 3.46 27.06
CA SER A 137 -20.86 4.67 26.24
C SER A 137 -21.14 4.36 24.77
N GLN A 138 -20.90 3.11 24.32
CA GLN A 138 -20.97 2.71 22.91
C GLN A 138 -20.02 3.56 22.04
N THR A 139 -18.83 3.84 22.58
CA THR A 139 -17.80 4.67 21.94
C THR A 139 -16.41 4.05 22.10
N TRP A 140 -15.49 4.47 21.24
CA TRP A 140 -14.07 4.17 21.26
C TRP A 140 -13.31 5.29 21.96
N SER A 141 -12.48 4.94 22.93
CA SER A 141 -11.40 5.81 23.43
C SER A 141 -10.13 5.51 22.64
N VAL A 142 -9.66 6.49 21.87
CA VAL A 142 -8.53 6.38 20.95
C VAL A 142 -7.32 7.10 21.55
N SER A 143 -6.21 6.38 21.69
CA SER A 143 -4.96 6.88 22.24
C SER A 143 -4.03 7.36 21.12
N PHE A 144 -3.50 8.57 21.29
CA PHE A 144 -2.62 9.22 20.35
C PHE A 144 -1.37 9.73 21.04
N GLN A 145 -0.30 9.89 20.27
CA GLN A 145 0.94 10.53 20.70
C GLN A 145 1.40 11.52 19.64
N ASP A 146 1.71 12.74 20.05
CA ASP A 146 2.34 13.73 19.17
C ASP A 146 3.75 13.26 18.78
N VAL A 147 4.05 13.27 17.48
CA VAL A 147 5.29 12.71 16.95
C VAL A 147 6.52 13.51 17.40
N GLN A 148 6.39 14.83 17.60
CA GLN A 148 7.50 15.73 17.93
C GLN A 148 7.70 15.84 19.44
N THR A 149 6.63 16.15 20.18
CA THR A 149 6.67 16.39 21.63
C THR A 149 6.59 15.12 22.46
N LYS A 150 6.17 14.00 21.86
CA LYS A 150 5.89 12.72 22.53
C LYS A 150 4.77 12.79 23.58
N GLN A 151 4.02 13.89 23.63
CA GLN A 151 2.89 14.04 24.52
C GLN A 151 1.75 13.11 24.10
N ALA A 152 1.26 12.31 25.04
CA ALA A 152 0.11 11.43 24.83
C ALA A 152 -1.20 12.18 25.11
N PHE A 153 -2.24 11.88 24.33
CA PHE A 153 -3.59 12.37 24.54
C PHE A 153 -4.62 11.35 24.06
N MET A 154 -5.86 11.49 24.51
CA MET A 154 -6.96 10.61 24.11
C MET A 154 -8.08 11.41 23.43
N GLN A 155 -8.79 10.74 22.53
CA GLN A 155 -9.98 11.28 21.87
C GLN A 155 -11.08 10.22 21.87
N GLU A 156 -12.32 10.64 22.05
CA GLU A 156 -13.47 9.75 22.03
C GLU A 156 -14.18 9.82 20.68
N CYS A 157 -14.64 8.67 20.15
CA CYS A 157 -15.49 8.64 18.97
C CYS A 157 -16.52 7.51 18.94
N GLN A 158 -17.60 7.68 18.17
CA GLN A 158 -18.59 6.60 17.99
C GLN A 158 -18.10 5.53 17.01
N ILE A 159 -17.49 5.96 15.91
CA ILE A 159 -17.00 5.08 14.83
C ILE A 159 -15.50 5.31 14.63
N LEU A 160 -14.75 4.23 14.63
CA LEU A 160 -13.29 4.24 14.43
C LEU A 160 -12.94 3.54 13.12
N ILE A 161 -12.25 4.23 12.23
CA ILE A 161 -11.87 3.72 10.91
C ILE A 161 -10.35 3.68 10.81
N SER A 162 -9.79 2.49 10.69
CA SER A 162 -8.39 2.28 10.39
C SER A 162 -8.17 2.30 8.88
N ALA A 163 -7.57 3.39 8.40
CA ALA A 163 -7.18 3.62 7.01
C ALA A 163 -5.65 3.79 6.89
N VAL A 164 -4.89 3.17 7.81
CA VAL A 164 -3.43 3.28 7.92
C VAL A 164 -2.70 2.74 6.69
N GLY A 165 -3.29 1.78 5.99
CA GLY A 165 -2.70 1.10 4.84
C GLY A 165 -1.78 -0.07 5.22
N GLY A 166 -1.40 -0.89 4.23
CA GLY A 166 -0.68 -2.15 4.47
C GLY A 166 0.85 -2.08 4.43
N LEU A 167 1.44 -1.06 3.79
CA LEU A 167 2.90 -0.94 3.56
C LEU A 167 3.41 0.42 4.03
N VAL A 168 3.57 0.59 5.34
CA VAL A 168 3.73 1.93 5.96
C VAL A 168 5.00 2.04 6.81
N ASN A 169 5.32 0.99 7.56
CA ASN A 169 6.46 0.97 8.49
C ASN A 169 7.68 0.39 7.77
N PRO A 170 8.77 1.14 7.58
CA PRO A 170 9.98 0.65 6.92
C PRO A 170 10.57 -0.56 7.65
N GLN A 171 11.12 -1.53 6.91
CA GLN A 171 11.79 -2.67 7.53
C GLN A 171 13.16 -2.23 8.08
N GLN A 172 13.36 -2.36 9.39
CA GLN A 172 14.64 -2.02 10.00
C GLN A 172 15.76 -2.96 9.54
N LEU A 173 16.95 -2.39 9.37
CA LEU A 173 18.17 -3.16 9.13
C LEU A 173 18.62 -3.82 10.43
N LYS A 174 18.73 -5.15 10.41
CA LYS A 174 19.18 -5.97 11.55
C LYS A 174 20.46 -6.68 11.18
N ILE A 175 21.54 -5.93 11.02
CA ILE A 175 22.88 -6.44 10.73
C ILE A 175 23.84 -5.92 11.81
N PRO A 176 24.70 -6.77 12.40
CA PRO A 176 25.70 -6.33 13.37
C PRO A 176 26.53 -5.14 12.86
N GLY A 177 26.78 -4.15 13.71
CA GLY A 177 27.62 -3.00 13.42
C GLY A 177 26.92 -1.84 12.69
N THR A 178 25.61 -1.96 12.41
CA THR A 178 24.78 -0.87 11.85
C THR A 178 24.93 0.45 12.62
N GLU A 179 25.06 0.37 13.94
CA GLU A 179 25.23 1.50 14.86
C GLU A 179 26.61 2.18 14.78
N THR A 180 27.61 1.53 14.20
CA THR A 180 28.98 2.05 14.08
C THR A 180 29.30 2.63 12.70
N PHE A 181 28.40 2.44 11.73
CA PHE A 181 28.54 2.96 10.38
C PHE A 181 28.56 4.50 10.40
N GLN A 182 29.61 5.09 9.82
CA GLN A 182 29.80 6.55 9.78
C GLN A 182 29.04 7.21 8.62
N GLY A 183 28.67 6.42 7.60
CA GLY A 183 27.90 6.88 6.45
C GLY A 183 26.40 6.98 6.72
N GLU A 184 25.65 7.35 5.68
CA GLU A 184 24.19 7.46 5.79
C GLU A 184 23.50 6.12 5.54
N ILE A 185 22.56 5.73 6.43
CA ILE A 185 21.63 4.62 6.20
C ILE A 185 20.25 5.21 5.96
N ILE A 186 19.73 5.04 4.73
CA ILE A 186 18.50 5.69 4.28
C ILE A 186 17.56 4.64 3.73
N HIS A 187 16.35 4.56 4.30
CA HIS A 187 15.31 3.75 3.71
C HIS A 187 14.52 4.55 2.67
N THR A 188 14.17 3.94 1.54
CA THR A 188 13.42 4.55 0.43
C THR A 188 12.12 5.26 0.87
N ALA A 189 11.42 4.73 1.88
CA ALA A 189 10.20 5.31 2.44
C ALA A 189 10.42 6.43 3.48
N ARG A 190 11.68 6.76 3.80
CA ARG A 190 12.09 7.84 4.71
C ARG A 190 13.19 8.67 4.06
N TRP A 191 13.07 8.87 2.76
CA TRP A 191 14.04 9.61 1.96
C TRP A 191 14.17 11.04 2.47
N LYS A 192 15.41 11.48 2.71
CA LYS A 192 15.70 12.85 3.13
C LYS A 192 15.83 13.75 1.89
N LYS A 193 15.43 15.00 1.98
CA LYS A 193 15.72 15.99 0.93
C LYS A 193 17.21 16.33 0.96
N GLY A 194 17.83 16.45 -0.22
CA GLY A 194 19.23 16.86 -0.35
C GLY A 194 20.26 15.75 -0.13
N VAL A 195 19.88 14.47 -0.26
CA VAL A 195 20.84 13.37 -0.26
C VAL A 195 21.69 13.46 -1.53
N ASP A 196 22.97 13.75 -1.36
CA ASP A 196 23.95 13.75 -2.45
C ASP A 196 24.69 12.41 -2.48
N LEU A 197 24.61 11.72 -3.61
CA LEU A 197 25.29 10.46 -3.88
C LEU A 197 26.48 10.64 -4.83
N THR A 198 26.76 11.87 -5.28
CA THR A 198 27.85 12.15 -6.22
C THR A 198 29.19 11.73 -5.62
N ASN A 199 29.96 10.98 -6.42
CA ASN A 199 31.26 10.42 -6.04
C ASN A 199 31.24 9.41 -4.86
N LYS A 200 30.08 8.94 -4.41
CA LYS A 200 29.95 7.98 -3.30
C LYS A 200 29.87 6.52 -3.76
N HIS A 201 30.40 5.63 -2.94
CA HIS A 201 30.21 4.19 -3.03
C HIS A 201 28.90 3.81 -2.29
N VAL A 202 27.91 3.31 -3.02
CA VAL A 202 26.55 3.11 -2.48
C VAL A 202 26.21 1.62 -2.44
N ALA A 203 25.76 1.13 -1.28
CA ALA A 203 25.17 -0.19 -1.14
C ALA A 203 23.64 -0.10 -1.21
N VAL A 204 23.00 -0.88 -2.08
CA VAL A 204 21.53 -1.00 -2.15
C VAL A 204 21.12 -2.35 -1.60
N ILE A 205 20.35 -2.39 -0.52
CA ILE A 205 19.87 -3.64 0.07
C ILE A 205 18.43 -3.89 -0.34
N GLY A 206 18.21 -4.93 -1.14
CA GLY A 206 16.91 -5.36 -1.65
C GLY A 206 16.79 -5.24 -3.17
N ASN A 207 15.83 -5.99 -3.73
CA ASN A 207 15.62 -6.10 -5.17
C ASN A 207 14.13 -6.13 -5.56
N GLY A 208 13.27 -5.57 -4.70
CA GLY A 208 11.83 -5.41 -4.97
C GLY A 208 11.54 -4.19 -5.85
N ALA A 209 10.26 -3.83 -5.96
CA ALA A 209 9.81 -2.68 -6.77
C ALA A 209 10.51 -1.35 -6.41
N SER A 210 10.76 -1.11 -5.12
CA SER A 210 11.50 0.10 -4.68
C SER A 210 12.93 0.13 -5.19
N ALA A 211 13.61 -1.02 -5.26
CA ALA A 211 14.98 -1.09 -5.77
C ALA A 211 15.02 -0.90 -7.29
N ALA A 212 14.07 -1.50 -8.01
CA ALA A 212 13.95 -1.36 -9.45
C ALA A 212 13.68 0.08 -9.92
N GLN A 213 13.04 0.90 -9.08
CA GLN A 213 12.91 2.34 -9.32
C GLN A 213 14.16 3.12 -8.82
N LEU A 214 14.71 2.76 -7.66
CA LEU A 214 15.86 3.45 -7.07
C LEU A 214 17.15 3.34 -7.90
N VAL A 215 17.53 2.13 -8.30
CA VAL A 215 18.83 1.85 -8.95
C VAL A 215 19.04 2.66 -10.23
N PRO A 216 18.12 2.65 -11.23
CA PRO A 216 18.33 3.43 -12.45
C PRO A 216 18.44 4.93 -12.20
N ALA A 217 17.82 5.44 -11.14
CA ALA A 217 17.88 6.86 -10.79
C ALA A 217 19.19 7.29 -10.11
N ILE A 218 19.93 6.37 -9.47
CA ILE A 218 21.17 6.70 -8.75
C ILE A 218 22.44 6.23 -9.46
N VAL A 219 22.34 5.27 -10.39
CA VAL A 219 23.51 4.60 -10.99
C VAL A 219 24.44 5.59 -11.71
N HIS A 220 23.89 6.62 -12.35
CA HIS A 220 24.67 7.64 -13.04
C HIS A 220 25.17 8.78 -12.12
N GLN A 221 24.67 8.86 -10.88
CA GLN A 221 25.12 9.84 -9.90
C GLN A 221 26.25 9.27 -9.02
N ALA A 222 26.13 8.01 -8.60
CA ALA A 222 27.06 7.37 -7.69
C ALA A 222 28.38 6.97 -8.35
N LYS A 223 29.47 6.93 -7.58
CA LYS A 223 30.76 6.43 -8.06
C LYS A 223 30.72 4.93 -8.31
N SER A 224 30.05 4.18 -7.45
CA SER A 224 29.72 2.77 -7.67
C SER A 224 28.46 2.41 -6.91
N VAL A 225 27.68 1.48 -7.46
CA VAL A 225 26.48 0.92 -6.83
C VAL A 225 26.65 -0.58 -6.69
N THR A 226 26.63 -1.08 -5.46
CA THR A 226 26.58 -2.53 -5.18
C THR A 226 25.21 -2.87 -4.63
N GLN A 227 24.43 -3.63 -5.39
CA GLN A 227 23.12 -4.09 -4.97
C GLN A 227 23.17 -5.52 -4.44
N PHE A 228 22.65 -5.69 -3.23
CA PHE A 228 22.52 -6.94 -2.53
C PHE A 228 21.09 -7.46 -2.68
N MET A 229 20.92 -8.53 -3.43
CA MET A 229 19.64 -9.18 -3.65
C MET A 229 19.53 -10.51 -2.91
N ARG A 230 18.29 -10.98 -2.67
CA ARG A 230 18.06 -12.27 -2.00
C ARG A 230 17.29 -13.26 -2.87
N SER A 231 16.26 -12.79 -3.55
CA SER A 231 15.39 -13.66 -4.33
C SER A 231 14.93 -12.92 -5.58
N PRO A 232 15.12 -13.47 -6.79
CA PRO A 232 14.70 -12.81 -8.03
C PRO A 232 13.20 -12.54 -8.08
N HIS A 233 12.81 -11.58 -8.90
CA HIS A 233 11.42 -11.24 -9.22
C HIS A 233 11.15 -11.50 -10.70
N HIS A 234 9.91 -11.85 -11.05
CA HIS A 234 9.48 -11.80 -12.44
C HIS A 234 9.43 -10.34 -12.89
N ILE A 235 10.27 -9.98 -13.84
CA ILE A 235 10.42 -8.63 -14.38
C ILE A 235 9.75 -8.59 -15.75
N VAL A 236 8.91 -7.58 -15.98
CA VAL A 236 8.22 -7.35 -17.25
C VAL A 236 8.49 -5.95 -17.75
N ASP A 237 8.56 -5.79 -19.07
CA ASP A 237 8.63 -4.47 -19.70
C ASP A 237 7.46 -3.59 -19.21
N ALA A 238 7.79 -2.35 -18.89
CA ALA A 238 6.86 -1.32 -18.46
C ALA A 238 7.15 0.02 -19.11
N THR A 239 7.44 -0.01 -20.41
CA THR A 239 7.53 1.19 -21.26
C THR A 239 6.36 2.12 -20.97
N ASN A 240 6.67 3.33 -20.52
CA ASN A 240 5.68 4.29 -20.07
C ASN A 240 5.41 5.31 -21.17
N HIS A 241 4.19 5.28 -21.72
CA HIS A 241 3.80 6.15 -22.82
C HIS A 241 3.30 7.50 -22.32
N GLN A 242 3.73 8.57 -22.98
CA GLN A 242 3.19 9.91 -22.75
C GLN A 242 1.76 10.01 -23.31
N ILE A 243 0.91 10.72 -22.59
CA ILE A 243 -0.45 11.06 -23.02
C ILE A 243 -0.37 12.45 -23.65
N SER A 244 -0.63 12.51 -24.95
CA SER A 244 -0.51 13.75 -25.70
C SER A 244 -1.50 14.82 -25.21
N PRO A 245 -1.20 16.13 -25.38
CA PRO A 245 -2.11 17.21 -25.03
C PRO A 245 -3.51 17.07 -25.66
N GLU A 246 -3.57 16.57 -26.90
CA GLU A 246 -4.82 16.38 -27.65
C GLU A 246 -5.71 15.31 -26.99
N TRP A 247 -5.11 14.22 -26.51
CA TRP A 247 -5.82 13.19 -25.75
C TRP A 247 -6.34 13.72 -24.42
N ARG A 248 -5.53 14.50 -23.70
CA ARG A 248 -5.96 15.15 -22.45
C ARG A 248 -7.13 16.11 -22.68
N ASP A 249 -7.10 16.87 -23.76
CA ASP A 249 -8.23 17.73 -24.17
C ASP A 249 -9.47 16.92 -24.57
N ALA A 250 -9.30 15.81 -25.28
CA ALA A 250 -10.40 14.91 -25.60
C ALA A 250 -11.07 14.35 -24.33
N PHE A 251 -10.28 13.94 -23.32
CA PHE A 251 -10.81 13.46 -22.04
C PHE A 251 -11.60 14.52 -21.27
N ARG A 252 -11.24 15.81 -21.41
CA ARG A 252 -11.97 16.93 -20.79
C ARG A 252 -13.26 17.26 -21.53
N ARG A 253 -13.25 17.19 -22.86
CA ARG A 253 -14.35 17.70 -23.71
C ARG A 253 -15.38 16.66 -24.08
N ILE A 254 -14.99 15.40 -24.24
CA ILE A 254 -15.87 14.32 -24.68
C ILE A 254 -16.44 13.61 -23.45
N PRO A 255 -17.76 13.75 -23.17
CA PRO A 255 -18.38 13.08 -22.04
C PRO A 255 -18.16 11.58 -22.11
N LEU A 256 -17.94 10.96 -20.94
CA LEU A 256 -17.79 9.51 -20.77
C LEU A 256 -16.54 8.87 -21.42
N LEU A 257 -15.79 9.56 -22.28
CA LEU A 257 -14.61 8.98 -22.94
C LEU A 257 -13.59 8.46 -21.91
N LEU A 258 -13.26 9.28 -20.91
CA LEU A 258 -12.34 8.90 -19.84
C LEU A 258 -12.86 7.68 -19.05
N TYR A 259 -14.17 7.61 -18.80
CA TYR A 259 -14.79 6.48 -18.13
C TYR A 259 -14.75 5.20 -18.97
N LEU A 260 -14.96 5.31 -20.29
CA LEU A 260 -14.86 4.19 -21.21
C LEU A 260 -13.42 3.64 -21.25
N ILE A 261 -12.42 4.51 -21.41
CA ILE A 261 -11.01 4.10 -21.40
C ILE A 261 -10.64 3.46 -20.06
N ARG A 262 -11.05 4.06 -18.94
CA ARG A 262 -10.87 3.47 -17.61
C ARG A 262 -11.51 2.09 -17.50
N PHE A 263 -12.71 1.90 -18.03
CA PHE A 263 -13.41 0.61 -18.01
C PHE A 263 -12.69 -0.45 -18.85
N LEU A 264 -12.23 -0.10 -20.06
CA LEU A 264 -11.46 -1.01 -20.91
C LEU A 264 -10.13 -1.43 -20.27
N LEU A 265 -9.41 -0.48 -19.66
CA LEU A 265 -8.18 -0.77 -18.91
C LEU A 265 -8.44 -1.64 -17.68
N PHE A 266 -9.55 -1.41 -16.99
CA PHE A 266 -9.99 -2.27 -15.90
C PHE A 266 -10.25 -3.69 -16.38
N LEU A 267 -10.99 -3.89 -17.48
CA LEU A 267 -11.22 -5.21 -18.06
C LEU A 267 -9.91 -5.90 -18.47
N TRP A 268 -8.99 -5.16 -19.09
CA TRP A 268 -7.67 -5.69 -19.46
C TRP A 268 -6.88 -6.17 -18.25
N MET A 269 -6.83 -5.39 -17.17
CA MET A 269 -6.18 -5.81 -15.91
C MET A 269 -6.87 -7.04 -15.31
N GLU A 270 -8.20 -7.04 -15.31
CA GLU A 270 -9.02 -8.10 -14.72
C GLU A 270 -8.81 -9.47 -15.38
N ILE A 271 -8.52 -9.52 -16.68
CA ILE A 271 -8.16 -10.75 -17.40
C ILE A 271 -6.94 -11.46 -16.76
N THR A 272 -6.05 -10.70 -16.10
CA THR A 272 -4.90 -11.28 -15.39
C THR A 272 -5.34 -12.22 -14.26
N TRP A 273 -6.53 -12.06 -13.68
CA TRP A 273 -7.06 -12.92 -12.61
C TRP A 273 -7.05 -14.41 -12.98
N PHE A 274 -7.38 -14.75 -14.23
CA PHE A 274 -7.38 -16.14 -14.71
C PHE A 274 -6.00 -16.82 -14.59
N ARG A 275 -4.91 -16.04 -14.63
CA ARG A 275 -3.53 -16.56 -14.52
C ARG A 275 -3.18 -17.00 -13.10
N PHE A 276 -3.87 -16.47 -12.09
CA PHE A 276 -3.60 -16.80 -10.68
C PHE A 276 -4.34 -18.07 -10.21
N GLN A 277 -5.24 -18.62 -11.03
CA GLN A 277 -6.00 -19.81 -10.68
C GLN A 277 -5.18 -21.10 -10.88
N ASN A 278 -5.33 -22.07 -9.98
CA ASN A 278 -4.71 -23.40 -10.10
C ASN A 278 -5.55 -24.31 -10.99
N ASN A 279 -5.64 -23.94 -12.26
CA ASN A 279 -6.26 -24.75 -13.31
C ASN A 279 -5.38 -24.70 -14.57
N ARG A 280 -5.72 -25.53 -15.57
CA ARG A 280 -4.94 -25.65 -16.81
C ARG A 280 -4.75 -24.31 -17.54
N LEU A 281 -5.78 -23.45 -17.58
CA LEU A 281 -5.69 -22.14 -18.23
C LEU A 281 -4.76 -21.20 -17.46
N GLY A 282 -4.83 -21.22 -16.13
CA GLY A 282 -3.94 -20.47 -15.26
C GLY A 282 -2.49 -20.89 -15.44
N GLU A 283 -2.21 -22.19 -15.43
CA GLU A 283 -0.86 -22.74 -15.61
C GLU A 283 -0.25 -22.35 -16.97
N ILE A 284 -1.02 -22.47 -18.06
CA ILE A 284 -0.59 -22.02 -19.40
C ILE A 284 -0.30 -20.51 -19.39
N GLY A 285 -1.19 -19.72 -18.80
CA GLY A 285 -1.04 -18.28 -18.68
C GLY A 285 0.20 -17.86 -17.88
N ARG A 286 0.52 -18.57 -16.78
CA ARG A 286 1.72 -18.34 -15.99
C ARG A 286 2.98 -18.67 -16.76
N LYS A 287 3.08 -19.88 -17.31
CA LYS A 287 4.25 -20.30 -18.11
C LYS A 287 4.51 -19.36 -19.28
N SER A 288 3.46 -18.86 -19.93
CA SER A 288 3.59 -17.86 -20.99
C SER A 288 4.27 -16.58 -20.50
N VAL A 289 3.85 -16.04 -19.35
CA VAL A 289 4.44 -14.82 -18.78
C VAL A 289 5.84 -15.08 -18.21
N GLU A 290 6.09 -16.25 -17.62
CA GLU A 290 7.43 -16.65 -17.16
C GLU A 290 8.42 -16.70 -18.32
N ASN A 291 8.02 -17.26 -19.46
CA ASN A 291 8.84 -17.30 -20.66
C ASN A 291 9.08 -15.90 -21.22
N GLN A 292 8.06 -15.03 -21.24
CA GLN A 292 8.22 -13.63 -21.64
C GLN A 292 9.16 -12.87 -20.71
N SER A 293 9.02 -13.05 -19.38
CA SER A 293 9.89 -12.43 -18.38
C SER A 293 11.34 -12.90 -18.52
N ARG A 294 11.56 -14.21 -18.68
CA ARG A 294 12.88 -14.80 -18.94
C ARG A 294 13.51 -14.21 -20.20
N LYS A 295 12.75 -14.19 -21.30
CA LYS A 295 13.22 -13.64 -22.57
C LYS A 295 13.59 -12.15 -22.42
N TYR A 296 12.74 -11.36 -21.78
CA TYR A 296 12.99 -9.95 -21.55
C TYR A 296 14.27 -9.71 -20.71
N VAL A 297 14.50 -10.50 -19.66
CA VAL A 297 15.75 -10.46 -18.88
C VAL A 297 16.96 -10.81 -19.75
N GLN A 298 16.87 -11.85 -20.57
CA GLN A 298 17.96 -12.28 -21.45
C GLN A 298 18.25 -11.26 -22.56
N ASP A 299 17.23 -10.58 -23.06
CA ASP A 299 17.36 -9.57 -24.11
C ASP A 299 17.93 -8.24 -23.58
N THR A 300 17.78 -7.92 -22.28
CA THR A 300 18.06 -6.57 -21.72
C THR A 300 19.22 -6.54 -20.71
N ALA A 301 19.36 -7.58 -19.89
CA ALA A 301 20.34 -7.61 -18.80
C ALA A 301 21.65 -8.33 -19.22
N PRO A 302 22.80 -7.98 -18.61
CA PRO A 302 24.05 -8.69 -18.85
C PRO A 302 23.94 -10.19 -18.59
N ALA A 303 24.56 -11.00 -19.47
CA ALA A 303 24.54 -12.46 -19.36
C ALA A 303 25.10 -13.00 -18.02
N SER A 304 26.03 -12.27 -17.41
CA SER A 304 26.60 -12.60 -16.09
C SER A 304 25.57 -12.57 -14.95
N TYR A 305 24.44 -11.88 -15.11
CA TYR A 305 23.42 -11.74 -14.07
C TYR A 305 22.16 -12.59 -14.30
N TRP A 306 22.07 -13.36 -15.39
CA TRP A 306 20.87 -14.14 -15.70
C TRP A 306 20.50 -15.14 -14.60
N ASP A 307 21.49 -15.84 -14.04
CA ASP A 307 21.27 -16.80 -12.95
C ASP A 307 20.77 -16.15 -11.66
N LEU A 308 21.13 -14.88 -11.43
CA LEU A 308 20.65 -14.10 -10.30
C LEU A 308 19.25 -13.53 -10.54
N LEU A 309 18.92 -13.15 -11.77
CA LEU A 309 17.70 -12.41 -12.11
C LEU A 309 16.49 -13.30 -12.43
N ILE A 310 16.70 -14.52 -12.94
CA ILE A 310 15.60 -15.38 -13.42
C ILE A 310 14.99 -16.19 -12.25
N PRO A 311 13.69 -16.00 -11.93
CA PRO A 311 13.04 -16.76 -10.87
C PRO A 311 12.89 -18.25 -11.14
N LYS A 312 12.95 -19.04 -10.06
CA LYS A 312 12.69 -20.49 -10.05
C LYS A 312 11.29 -20.86 -9.55
N TYR A 313 10.44 -19.87 -9.26
CA TYR A 313 9.09 -20.04 -8.75
C TYR A 313 8.05 -19.53 -9.77
N GLU A 314 6.81 -20.01 -9.66
CA GLU A 314 5.73 -19.68 -10.60
C GLU A 314 5.38 -18.18 -10.63
N PHE A 315 4.99 -17.68 -11.79
CA PHE A 315 4.47 -16.33 -11.91
C PHE A 315 3.23 -16.13 -11.05
N GLY A 316 3.17 -14.98 -10.36
CA GLY A 316 2.07 -14.63 -9.46
C GLY A 316 2.34 -14.97 -7.99
N CYS A 317 3.30 -15.85 -7.68
CA CYS A 317 3.74 -16.08 -6.29
C CYS A 317 4.11 -14.80 -5.53
N ARG A 318 4.71 -13.85 -6.24
CA ARG A 318 5.09 -12.52 -5.77
C ARG A 318 4.59 -11.49 -6.78
N ARG A 319 4.44 -10.23 -6.34
CA ARG A 319 4.16 -9.12 -7.25
C ARG A 319 5.30 -9.02 -8.28
N ARG A 320 4.94 -8.94 -9.56
CA ARG A 320 5.87 -8.69 -10.66
C ARG A 320 6.49 -7.30 -10.53
N ILE A 321 7.70 -7.13 -11.06
CA ILE A 321 8.35 -5.83 -11.18
C ILE A 321 8.13 -5.33 -12.60
N PHE A 322 7.71 -4.07 -12.69
CA PHE A 322 7.57 -3.34 -13.93
C PHE A 322 8.88 -2.58 -14.18
N ASP A 323 9.59 -2.97 -15.23
CA ASP A 323 10.92 -2.44 -15.54
C ASP A 323 10.84 -1.09 -16.25
N ARG A 324 11.56 -0.10 -15.73
CA ARG A 324 11.72 1.23 -16.31
C ARG A 324 13.19 1.61 -16.38
N GLY A 325 14.00 0.69 -16.92
CA GLY A 325 15.45 0.86 -17.07
C GLY A 325 16.28 0.23 -15.95
N TYR A 326 15.68 -0.56 -15.05
CA TYR A 326 16.42 -1.33 -14.05
C TYR A 326 17.34 -2.35 -14.71
N LEU A 327 16.82 -3.19 -15.62
CA LEU A 327 17.66 -4.18 -16.29
C LEU A 327 18.77 -3.54 -17.13
N SER A 328 18.45 -2.44 -17.82
CA SER A 328 19.42 -1.67 -18.59
C SER A 328 20.53 -1.11 -17.70
N SER A 329 20.19 -0.58 -16.52
CA SER A 329 21.16 -0.02 -15.55
C SER A 329 22.18 -1.04 -15.05
N LEU A 330 21.90 -2.35 -15.15
CA LEU A 330 22.85 -3.39 -14.79
C LEU A 330 24.02 -3.52 -15.77
N ASN A 331 23.93 -2.91 -16.96
CA ASN A 331 25.03 -2.87 -17.92
C ASN A 331 26.06 -1.76 -17.61
N GLU A 332 25.76 -0.86 -16.66
CA GLU A 332 26.67 0.22 -16.30
C GLU A 332 27.94 -0.32 -15.65
N PRO A 333 29.13 0.20 -16.01
CA PRO A 333 30.41 -0.33 -15.54
C PRO A 333 30.63 -0.14 -14.02
N ASN A 334 29.91 0.78 -13.41
CA ASN A 334 29.95 1.07 -11.97
C ASN A 334 28.85 0.35 -11.18
N MET A 335 28.06 -0.52 -11.82
CA MET A 335 26.99 -1.29 -11.20
C MET A 335 27.42 -2.73 -10.94
N ARG A 336 27.18 -3.22 -9.71
CA ARG A 336 27.39 -4.61 -9.32
C ARG A 336 26.15 -5.18 -8.66
N LEU A 337 25.61 -6.25 -9.22
CA LEU A 337 24.57 -7.06 -8.58
C LEU A 337 25.17 -8.31 -7.93
N THR A 338 24.77 -8.63 -6.70
CA THR A 338 25.22 -9.83 -5.98
C THR A 338 24.14 -10.39 -5.05
N ASP A 339 24.14 -11.71 -4.85
CA ASP A 339 23.36 -12.42 -3.83
C ASP A 339 24.18 -12.76 -2.57
N ASP A 340 25.44 -12.33 -2.52
CA ASP A 340 26.31 -12.51 -1.37
C ASP A 340 25.86 -11.62 -0.21
N SER A 341 25.24 -12.23 0.80
CA SER A 341 24.57 -11.49 1.87
C SER A 341 25.56 -10.77 2.76
N ILE A 342 25.22 -9.54 3.17
CA ILE A 342 25.98 -8.79 4.18
C ILE A 342 25.81 -9.49 5.54
N VAL A 343 26.93 -9.76 6.22
CA VAL A 343 26.98 -10.39 7.55
C VAL A 343 27.37 -9.42 8.66
N GLU A 344 28.10 -8.35 8.32
CA GLU A 344 28.57 -7.33 9.28
C GLU A 344 28.73 -5.99 8.56
N ILE A 345 28.46 -4.88 9.27
CA ILE A 345 28.72 -3.52 8.82
C ILE A 345 29.83 -2.94 9.70
N LYS A 346 30.90 -2.45 9.09
CA LYS A 346 31.97 -1.72 9.78
C LYS A 346 31.75 -0.21 9.66
N CYS A 347 32.68 0.60 10.14
CA CYS A 347 32.54 2.06 10.10
C CYS A 347 32.39 2.65 8.69
N ASN A 348 32.98 2.05 7.66
CA ASN A 348 32.98 2.55 6.28
C ASN A 348 32.94 1.42 5.23
N SER A 349 32.51 0.22 5.61
CA SER A 349 32.46 -0.94 4.72
C SER A 349 31.39 -1.93 5.16
N VAL A 350 31.04 -2.83 4.25
CA VAL A 350 30.18 -3.99 4.52
C VAL A 350 30.97 -5.27 4.28
N ILE A 351 30.83 -6.24 5.18
CA ILE A 351 31.42 -7.57 5.04
C ILE A 351 30.35 -8.52 4.53
N THR A 352 30.67 -9.22 3.45
CA THR A 352 29.78 -10.23 2.86
C THR A 352 30.05 -11.62 3.42
N ARG A 353 29.17 -12.59 3.12
CA ARG A 353 29.31 -13.97 3.60
C ARG A 353 30.53 -14.66 3.02
N SER A 354 30.95 -14.30 1.81
CA SER A 354 32.19 -14.82 1.21
C SER A 354 33.47 -14.29 1.88
N GLY A 355 33.34 -13.29 2.77
CA GLY A 355 34.46 -12.63 3.43
C GLY A 355 34.99 -11.40 2.67
N GLU A 356 34.33 -10.97 1.60
CA GLU A 356 34.67 -9.74 0.90
C GLU A 356 34.33 -8.51 1.74
N GLU A 357 35.26 -7.57 1.82
CA GLU A 357 35.05 -6.26 2.41
C GLU A 357 34.83 -5.22 1.31
N ILE A 358 33.64 -4.63 1.27
CA ILE A 358 33.23 -3.66 0.26
C ILE A 358 33.14 -2.29 0.92
N HIS A 359 33.96 -1.34 0.48
CA HIS A 359 33.89 0.04 0.95
C HIS A 359 32.58 0.71 0.52
N VAL A 360 31.90 1.38 1.45
CA VAL A 360 30.58 1.98 1.24
C VAL A 360 30.46 3.29 2.05
N ASP A 361 30.04 4.35 1.38
CA ASP A 361 29.77 5.67 1.96
C ASP A 361 28.30 5.86 2.36
N ALA A 362 27.37 5.13 1.71
CA ALA A 362 25.94 5.19 1.99
C ALA A 362 25.25 3.84 1.75
N ILE A 363 24.32 3.49 2.64
CA ILE A 363 23.49 2.28 2.54
C ILE A 363 22.04 2.70 2.30
N LEU A 364 21.49 2.29 1.15
CA LEU A 364 20.11 2.55 0.77
C LEU A 364 19.27 1.27 0.97
N LEU A 365 18.27 1.36 1.83
CA LEU A 365 17.37 0.24 2.15
C LEU A 365 16.15 0.27 1.24
N ALA A 366 16.10 -0.70 0.33
CA ALA A 366 14.95 -1.04 -0.50
C ALA A 366 14.42 -2.44 -0.13
N ASN A 367 14.47 -2.76 1.17
CA ASN A 367 14.19 -4.08 1.76
C ASN A 367 12.71 -4.27 2.18
N GLY A 368 11.83 -3.34 1.83
CA GLY A 368 10.38 -3.47 2.01
C GLY A 368 9.85 -2.87 3.31
N PHE A 369 8.75 -3.41 3.83
CA PHE A 369 8.03 -2.84 4.95
C PHE A 369 7.76 -3.89 6.04
N ALA A 370 7.81 -3.46 7.29
CA ALA A 370 7.30 -4.17 8.44
C ALA A 370 5.79 -3.98 8.57
N LEU A 371 5.12 -5.01 9.10
CA LEU A 371 3.67 -5.06 9.26
C LEU A 371 3.21 -4.73 10.70
N THR A 372 4.06 -4.01 11.44
CA THR A 372 3.90 -3.73 12.87
C THR A 372 2.73 -2.80 13.21
N HIS A 373 2.08 -2.17 12.22
CA HIS A 373 0.85 -1.42 12.46
C HIS A 373 -0.31 -2.33 12.91
N TYR A 374 -0.24 -3.63 12.59
CA TYR A 374 -1.12 -4.66 13.15
C TYR A 374 -0.79 -5.07 14.58
N GLU A 375 0.15 -4.40 15.25
CA GLU A 375 0.51 -4.62 16.67
C GLU A 375 0.02 -3.47 17.57
N VAL A 376 -0.53 -2.39 17.00
CA VAL A 376 -1.10 -1.27 17.77
C VAL A 376 -2.28 -1.79 18.59
N PRO A 377 -2.28 -1.72 19.93
CA PRO A 377 -3.25 -2.41 20.77
C PRO A 377 -4.68 -1.92 20.52
N ILE A 378 -5.59 -2.83 20.19
CA ILE A 378 -7.02 -2.57 20.06
C ILE A 378 -7.78 -3.53 20.97
N GLN A 379 -8.67 -2.99 21.80
CA GLN A 379 -9.52 -3.76 22.70
C GLN A 379 -10.98 -3.54 22.35
N GLY A 380 -11.67 -4.62 21.99
CA GLY A 380 -13.11 -4.65 21.73
C GLY A 380 -13.93 -4.90 22.99
N ARG A 381 -15.11 -5.51 22.81
CA ARG A 381 -16.04 -5.87 23.89
C ARG A 381 -15.36 -6.72 24.96
N ASN A 382 -15.72 -6.47 26.22
CA ASN A 382 -15.20 -7.18 27.39
C ASN A 382 -13.65 -7.22 27.47
N GLY A 383 -12.96 -6.24 26.86
CA GLY A 383 -11.49 -6.18 26.84
C GLY A 383 -10.82 -7.17 25.89
N LYS A 384 -11.56 -7.84 25.00
CA LYS A 384 -10.98 -8.76 24.01
C LYS A 384 -10.01 -8.00 23.10
N THR A 385 -8.76 -8.43 23.07
CA THR A 385 -7.72 -7.83 22.22
C THR A 385 -7.81 -8.35 20.79
N ARG A 386 -7.34 -7.56 19.82
CA ARG A 386 -7.24 -8.00 18.41
C ARG A 386 -6.34 -9.22 18.26
N GLU A 387 -5.28 -9.28 19.07
CA GLU A 387 -4.33 -10.39 19.08
C GLU A 387 -5.01 -11.68 19.54
N GLN A 388 -5.86 -11.62 20.58
CA GLN A 388 -6.71 -12.74 20.99
C GLN A 388 -7.72 -13.12 19.90
N HIS A 389 -8.36 -12.13 19.25
CA HIS A 389 -9.28 -12.40 18.14
C HIS A 389 -8.60 -13.19 17.04
N TRP A 390 -7.44 -12.75 16.55
CA TRP A 390 -6.70 -13.48 15.52
C TRP A 390 -6.17 -14.83 15.99
N SER A 391 -5.81 -14.97 17.26
CA SER A 391 -5.45 -16.27 17.84
C SER A 391 -6.60 -17.28 17.75
N ASP A 392 -7.87 -16.86 17.84
CA ASP A 392 -9.04 -17.74 17.70
C ASP A 392 -9.21 -18.31 16.27
N TYR A 393 -8.60 -17.67 15.27
CA TYR A 393 -8.59 -18.12 13.87
C TYR A 393 -7.27 -18.81 13.48
N GLY A 394 -6.19 -18.54 14.23
CA GLY A 394 -4.83 -19.01 13.96
C GLY A 394 -4.05 -18.13 12.96
N HIS A 395 -4.65 -17.04 12.50
CA HIS A 395 -4.08 -16.09 11.56
C HIS A 395 -4.83 -14.75 11.64
N LYS A 396 -4.33 -13.72 10.96
CA LYS A 396 -5.04 -12.43 10.90
C LYS A 396 -6.32 -12.58 10.07
N ALA A 397 -7.47 -12.53 10.73
CA ALA A 397 -8.78 -12.72 10.11
C ALA A 397 -9.64 -11.46 10.26
N THR A 398 -10.43 -11.19 9.22
CA THR A 398 -11.46 -10.14 9.21
C THR A 398 -12.60 -10.54 8.30
N PHE A 399 -13.81 -10.06 8.60
CA PHE A 399 -14.95 -10.18 7.70
C PHE A 399 -14.80 -9.19 6.53
N LYS A 400 -14.68 -9.73 5.32
CA LYS A 400 -14.59 -8.96 4.05
C LYS A 400 -13.54 -7.84 4.09
N SER A 401 -12.44 -8.04 4.80
CA SER A 401 -11.35 -7.05 4.97
C SER A 401 -11.73 -5.77 5.73
N ILE A 402 -12.93 -5.70 6.32
CA ILE A 402 -13.46 -4.47 6.91
C ILE A 402 -13.81 -4.56 8.39
N ALA A 403 -14.15 -5.72 8.95
CA ALA A 403 -14.69 -5.80 10.32
C ALA A 403 -14.19 -7.03 11.08
N MET A 404 -14.29 -7.01 12.41
CA MET A 404 -13.99 -8.12 13.31
C MET A 404 -15.09 -8.24 14.35
N HIS A 405 -15.58 -9.44 14.62
CA HIS A 405 -16.62 -9.68 15.62
C HIS A 405 -16.11 -9.31 17.01
N GLY A 406 -16.94 -8.59 17.77
CA GLY A 406 -16.57 -8.11 19.10
C GLY A 406 -15.78 -6.81 19.08
N PHE A 407 -15.62 -6.16 17.91
CA PHE A 407 -15.04 -4.83 17.75
C PHE A 407 -16.09 -3.89 17.12
N PRO A 408 -17.14 -3.51 17.86
CA PRO A 408 -18.26 -2.77 17.30
C PRO A 408 -17.81 -1.40 16.79
N ASN A 409 -18.42 -0.91 15.72
CA ASN A 409 -18.13 0.38 15.09
C ASN A 409 -16.66 0.59 14.68
N PHE A 410 -15.83 -0.45 14.71
CA PHE A 410 -14.46 -0.40 14.22
C PHE A 410 -14.40 -1.02 12.83
N PHE A 411 -13.81 -0.29 11.88
CA PHE A 411 -13.68 -0.74 10.51
C PHE A 411 -12.26 -0.57 9.98
N TYR A 412 -11.79 -1.53 9.21
CA TYR A 412 -10.63 -1.38 8.34
C TYR A 412 -11.04 -0.88 6.96
N ILE A 413 -10.15 -0.12 6.33
CA ILE A 413 -10.06 0.03 4.88
C ILE A 413 -8.66 -0.48 4.49
N LEU A 414 -8.61 -1.50 3.64
CA LEU A 414 -7.46 -2.34 3.34
C LEU A 414 -6.97 -3.15 4.54
N GLY A 415 -7.89 -3.82 5.24
CA GLY A 415 -7.56 -4.77 6.30
C GLY A 415 -6.90 -6.06 5.77
N PRO A 416 -6.67 -7.05 6.64
CA PRO A 416 -6.29 -8.41 6.23
C PRO A 416 -7.15 -8.93 5.07
N ASN A 417 -6.56 -9.72 4.19
CA ASN A 417 -7.18 -10.30 2.99
C ASN A 417 -7.67 -9.30 1.93
N SER A 418 -7.23 -8.04 1.94
CA SER A 418 -7.57 -7.03 0.90
C SER A 418 -6.60 -7.01 -0.28
N GLY A 419 -5.48 -7.72 -0.20
CA GLY A 419 -4.37 -7.64 -1.15
C GLY A 419 -4.71 -8.22 -2.52
N ARG A 420 -4.57 -7.41 -3.58
CA ARG A 420 -4.65 -7.86 -4.98
C ARG A 420 -3.41 -7.44 -5.77
N LEU A 421 -2.99 -8.33 -6.67
CA LEU A 421 -1.70 -8.21 -7.35
C LEU A 421 -1.80 -7.69 -8.80
N TYR A 422 -3.01 -7.48 -9.31
CA TYR A 422 -3.22 -7.22 -10.74
C TYR A 422 -4.20 -6.08 -11.05
N THR A 423 -4.94 -5.56 -10.06
CA THR A 423 -5.92 -4.47 -10.23
C THR A 423 -5.67 -3.32 -9.26
N SER A 424 -6.37 -2.21 -9.49
CA SER A 424 -6.24 -0.99 -8.68
C SER A 424 -6.68 -1.18 -7.24
N THR A 425 -5.82 -0.76 -6.32
CA THR A 425 -6.15 -0.61 -4.90
C THR A 425 -7.27 0.41 -4.67
N ILE A 426 -7.39 1.44 -5.52
CA ILE A 426 -8.48 2.43 -5.41
C ILE A 426 -9.86 1.76 -5.51
N GLN A 427 -10.00 0.79 -6.40
CA GLN A 427 -11.26 0.07 -6.58
C GLN A 427 -11.63 -0.78 -5.36
N ILE A 428 -10.62 -1.30 -4.65
CA ILE A 428 -10.81 -2.02 -3.38
C ILE A 428 -11.30 -1.03 -2.33
N ILE A 429 -10.56 0.08 -2.15
CA ILE A 429 -10.89 1.15 -1.22
C ILE A 429 -12.33 1.61 -1.43
N GLU A 430 -12.75 1.93 -2.66
CA GLU A 430 -14.11 2.42 -2.92
C GLU A 430 -15.19 1.37 -2.61
N SER A 431 -14.90 0.08 -2.83
CA SER A 431 -15.83 -1.01 -2.52
C SER A 431 -15.97 -1.21 -1.00
N GLU A 432 -14.85 -1.21 -0.28
CA GLU A 432 -14.82 -1.31 1.18
C GLU A 432 -15.47 -0.08 1.84
N VAL A 433 -15.13 1.13 1.40
CA VAL A 433 -15.77 2.38 1.86
C VAL A 433 -17.27 2.33 1.64
N GLY A 434 -17.73 1.86 0.48
CA GLY A 434 -19.14 1.67 0.19
C GLY A 434 -19.85 0.72 1.17
N MET A 435 -19.21 -0.39 1.54
CA MET A 435 -19.75 -1.35 2.50
C MET A 435 -19.73 -0.81 3.93
N VAL A 436 -18.65 -0.15 4.36
CA VAL A 436 -18.55 0.48 5.68
C VAL A 436 -19.62 1.56 5.85
N LEU A 437 -19.84 2.41 4.84
CA LEU A 437 -20.91 3.42 4.86
C LEU A 437 -22.29 2.80 5.03
N LYS A 438 -22.57 1.66 4.38
CA LYS A 438 -23.83 0.93 4.54
C LYS A 438 -23.98 0.35 5.94
N ALA A 439 -22.92 -0.27 6.48
CA ALA A 439 -22.94 -0.83 7.82
C ALA A 439 -23.12 0.24 8.92
N MET A 440 -22.51 1.42 8.77
CA MET A 440 -22.65 2.49 9.76
C MET A 440 -23.84 3.42 9.52
N GLN A 441 -24.58 3.27 8.41
CA GLN A 441 -25.70 4.16 8.06
C GLN A 441 -26.75 4.29 9.18
N PRO A 442 -27.20 3.20 9.85
CA PRO A 442 -28.14 3.33 10.97
C PRO A 442 -27.57 4.15 12.14
N ILE A 443 -26.25 4.12 12.36
CA ILE A 443 -25.59 4.95 13.38
C ILE A 443 -25.58 6.41 12.93
N LEU A 444 -25.30 6.67 11.65
CA LEU A 444 -25.31 8.02 11.06
C LEU A 444 -26.70 8.66 11.07
N HIS A 445 -27.76 7.86 10.98
CA HIS A 445 -29.16 8.31 11.11
C HIS A 445 -29.69 8.28 12.55
N HIS A 446 -28.84 8.02 13.55
CA HIS A 446 -29.23 7.95 14.97
C HIS A 446 -30.23 6.83 15.31
N GLN A 447 -30.35 5.80 14.46
CA GLN A 447 -31.22 4.64 14.64
C GLN A 447 -30.55 3.51 15.44
N ALA A 448 -29.21 3.44 15.44
CA ALA A 448 -28.43 2.49 16.21
C ALA A 448 -27.31 3.21 16.99
N ALA A 449 -26.90 2.63 18.11
CA ALA A 449 -25.73 3.06 18.89
C ALA A 449 -24.46 2.33 18.43
N SER A 450 -24.58 1.05 18.08
CA SER A 450 -23.46 0.27 17.55
C SER A 450 -23.88 -0.72 16.47
N VAL A 451 -22.92 -1.10 15.65
CA VAL A 451 -22.98 -2.21 14.70
C VAL A 451 -21.78 -3.13 14.93
N ASP A 452 -22.02 -4.43 14.95
CA ASP A 452 -20.99 -5.47 15.04
C ASP A 452 -21.24 -6.51 13.96
N VAL A 453 -20.20 -7.19 13.49
CA VAL A 453 -20.38 -8.31 12.56
C VAL A 453 -20.76 -9.56 13.33
N ARG A 454 -21.63 -10.39 12.77
CA ARG A 454 -22.00 -11.66 13.38
C ARG A 454 -20.85 -12.67 13.34
N VAL A 455 -20.61 -13.36 14.44
CA VAL A 455 -19.51 -14.35 14.55
C VAL A 455 -19.64 -15.50 13.54
N ASP A 456 -20.86 -15.98 13.28
CA ASP A 456 -21.09 -17.05 12.29
C ASP A 456 -20.75 -16.57 10.88
N LYS A 457 -21.00 -15.29 10.57
CA LYS A 457 -20.69 -14.69 9.26
C LYS A 457 -19.21 -14.42 9.06
N GLU A 458 -18.51 -13.96 10.09
CA GLU A 458 -17.06 -13.84 10.02
C GLU A 458 -16.39 -15.21 9.81
N ARG A 459 -16.81 -16.24 10.55
CA ARG A 459 -16.26 -17.60 10.39
C ARG A 459 -16.61 -18.25 9.05
N GLU A 460 -17.85 -18.09 8.57
CA GLU A 460 -18.27 -18.58 7.25
C GLU A 460 -17.41 -17.93 6.14
N TYR A 461 -17.19 -16.61 6.23
CA TYR A 461 -16.38 -15.88 5.27
C TYR A 461 -14.91 -16.34 5.31
N ASP A 462 -14.29 -16.44 6.48
CA ASP A 462 -12.89 -16.88 6.63
C ASP A 462 -12.65 -18.27 6.04
N ALA A 463 -13.57 -19.22 6.29
CA ALA A 463 -13.49 -20.56 5.74
C ALA A 463 -13.58 -20.56 4.21
N ARG A 464 -14.56 -19.86 3.64
CA ARG A 464 -14.76 -19.74 2.18
C ARG A 464 -13.60 -19.02 1.49
N LEU A 465 -13.03 -18.02 2.16
CA LEU A 465 -11.88 -17.26 1.68
C LEU A 465 -10.66 -18.16 1.54
N HIS A 466 -10.33 -18.94 2.56
CA HIS A 466 -9.18 -19.85 2.52
C HIS A 466 -9.39 -21.00 1.52
N GLU A 467 -10.60 -21.56 1.42
CA GLU A 467 -10.92 -22.55 0.39
C GLU A 467 -10.73 -21.97 -1.04
N ALA A 468 -11.01 -20.68 -1.23
CA ALA A 468 -10.77 -20.01 -2.50
C ALA A 468 -9.27 -19.70 -2.72
N ILE A 469 -8.52 -19.30 -1.69
CA ILE A 469 -7.06 -19.09 -1.75
C ILE A 469 -6.35 -20.39 -2.12
N ASP A 470 -6.77 -21.54 -1.59
CA ASP A 470 -6.21 -22.86 -1.88
C ASP A 470 -6.28 -23.24 -3.36
N LYS A 471 -7.27 -22.69 -4.07
CA LYS A 471 -7.47 -22.85 -5.52
C LYS A 471 -6.63 -21.87 -6.35
N THR A 472 -5.75 -21.10 -5.74
CA THR A 472 -4.86 -20.14 -6.40
C THR A 472 -3.39 -20.45 -6.13
N VAL A 473 -2.52 -19.80 -6.89
CA VAL A 473 -1.06 -19.88 -6.73
C VAL A 473 -0.56 -19.34 -5.38
N HIS A 474 -1.45 -18.77 -4.57
CA HIS A 474 -1.13 -18.09 -3.31
C HIS A 474 -1.29 -18.97 -2.06
N SER A 475 -1.67 -20.24 -2.21
CA SER A 475 -2.04 -21.15 -1.13
C SER A 475 -0.93 -21.31 -0.08
N THR A 476 0.28 -21.75 -0.46
CA THR A 476 1.38 -21.98 0.51
C THR A 476 2.79 -21.93 -0.10
N LEU A 477 2.94 -22.08 -1.42
CA LEU A 477 4.22 -22.46 -2.04
C LEU A 477 5.23 -21.32 -2.27
N CYS A 478 4.89 -20.07 -1.94
CA CYS A 478 5.64 -18.91 -2.45
C CYS A 478 6.55 -18.21 -1.41
N GLY A 479 6.60 -18.71 -0.17
CA GLY A 479 7.48 -18.16 0.89
C GLY A 479 7.30 -16.66 1.11
N SER A 480 6.05 -16.18 0.99
CA SER A 480 5.68 -14.79 1.19
C SER A 480 5.66 -14.47 2.68
N TYR A 481 6.05 -13.26 3.08
CA TYR A 481 5.94 -12.81 4.48
C TYR A 481 4.50 -12.58 4.94
N PHE A 482 3.52 -12.77 4.04
CA PHE A 482 2.08 -12.79 4.32
C PHE A 482 1.53 -14.18 4.67
N ILE A 483 2.39 -15.19 4.74
CA ILE A 483 2.04 -16.53 5.21
C ILE A 483 2.26 -16.56 6.72
N ASP A 484 1.22 -16.95 7.46
CA ASP A 484 1.35 -17.20 8.88
C ASP A 484 2.20 -18.46 9.11
N LYS A 485 3.22 -18.37 9.97
CA LYS A 485 4.18 -19.47 10.18
C LYS A 485 3.60 -20.64 10.96
N SER A 486 2.49 -20.45 11.66
CA SER A 486 1.88 -21.47 12.50
C SER A 486 0.79 -22.25 11.77
N THR A 487 0.08 -21.59 10.85
CA THR A 487 -1.04 -22.20 10.11
C THR A 487 -0.77 -22.40 8.61
N ASP A 488 0.35 -21.89 8.10
CA ASP A 488 0.68 -21.81 6.67
C ASP A 488 -0.37 -21.05 5.84
N LYS A 489 -1.30 -20.34 6.48
CA LYS A 489 -2.37 -19.60 5.79
C LYS A 489 -1.91 -18.23 5.32
N ASN A 490 -2.33 -17.85 4.12
CA ASN A 490 -2.13 -16.53 3.56
C ASN A 490 -3.21 -15.55 4.06
N TRP A 491 -2.83 -14.62 4.92
CA TRP A 491 -3.76 -13.65 5.52
C TRP A 491 -3.83 -12.31 4.76
N PHE A 492 -3.17 -12.18 3.61
CA PHE A 492 -3.11 -10.93 2.85
C PHE A 492 -3.94 -10.93 1.57
N VAL A 493 -3.96 -12.05 0.84
CA VAL A 493 -4.53 -12.08 -0.52
C VAL A 493 -6.05 -12.16 -0.52
N TYR A 494 -6.65 -11.43 -1.45
CA TYR A 494 -8.04 -11.59 -1.87
C TYR A 494 -8.13 -12.51 -3.11
N PRO A 495 -8.79 -13.68 -3.04
CA PRO A 495 -8.72 -14.71 -4.10
C PRO A 495 -9.69 -14.49 -5.26
N TRP A 496 -10.76 -13.71 -5.05
CA TRP A 496 -11.79 -13.50 -6.06
C TRP A 496 -11.51 -12.29 -6.95
N ASN A 497 -12.30 -12.17 -8.01
CA ASN A 497 -12.17 -11.10 -8.98
C ASN A 497 -12.84 -9.79 -8.50
N SER A 498 -12.59 -8.69 -9.20
CA SER A 498 -13.11 -7.35 -8.92
C SER A 498 -14.62 -7.25 -8.99
N PHE A 499 -15.26 -8.02 -9.88
CA PHE A 499 -16.71 -8.07 -9.96
C PHE A 499 -17.33 -8.73 -8.73
N HIS A 500 -16.72 -9.82 -8.23
CA HIS A 500 -17.14 -10.46 -7.00
C HIS A 500 -16.98 -9.53 -5.80
N LEU A 501 -15.85 -8.81 -5.71
CA LEU A 501 -15.64 -7.80 -4.68
C LEU A 501 -16.72 -6.72 -4.71
N TRP A 502 -16.96 -6.11 -5.88
CA TRP A 502 -17.98 -5.09 -6.03
C TRP A 502 -19.38 -5.63 -5.69
N PHE A 503 -19.76 -6.81 -6.20
CA PHE A 503 -21.07 -7.39 -5.95
C PHE A 503 -21.29 -7.73 -4.47
N SER A 504 -20.32 -8.40 -3.85
CA SER A 504 -20.41 -8.86 -2.45
C SER A 504 -20.35 -7.73 -1.40
N THR A 505 -19.79 -6.58 -1.77
CA THR A 505 -19.77 -5.36 -0.93
C THR A 505 -20.97 -4.47 -1.21
N TYR A 506 -21.40 -4.37 -2.48
CA TYR A 506 -22.54 -3.56 -2.87
C TYR A 506 -23.88 -4.18 -2.42
N TRP A 507 -24.04 -5.49 -2.56
CA TRP A 507 -25.25 -6.22 -2.16
C TRP A 507 -25.07 -6.94 -0.81
N ALA A 508 -24.16 -6.45 0.04
CA ALA A 508 -23.95 -7.01 1.37
C ALA A 508 -25.27 -6.93 2.18
N PRO A 509 -25.81 -8.06 2.66
CA PRO A 509 -27.08 -8.06 3.36
C PRO A 509 -26.94 -7.45 4.76
N ALA A 510 -27.95 -6.71 5.18
CA ALA A 510 -28.00 -6.15 6.54
C ALA A 510 -27.99 -7.24 7.63
N SER A 511 -28.42 -8.47 7.28
CA SER A 511 -28.43 -9.64 8.18
C SER A 511 -27.04 -10.17 8.54
N ASP A 512 -25.98 -9.67 7.91
CA ASP A 512 -24.60 -9.98 8.30
C ASP A 512 -24.17 -9.24 9.57
N TRP A 513 -24.94 -8.23 9.97
CA TRP A 513 -24.63 -7.29 11.05
C TRP A 513 -25.62 -7.37 12.19
N GLU A 514 -25.14 -7.15 13.40
CA GLU A 514 -25.93 -6.96 14.61
C GLU A 514 -25.93 -5.47 15.00
N TYR A 515 -27.13 -4.88 15.08
CA TYR A 515 -27.30 -3.50 15.50
C TYR A 515 -27.82 -3.45 16.93
N ARG A 516 -27.18 -2.61 17.76
CA ARG A 516 -27.68 -2.29 19.10
C ARG A 516 -28.38 -0.95 19.06
N LEU A 517 -29.64 -0.93 19.47
CA LEU A 517 -30.43 0.30 19.55
C LEU A 517 -29.93 1.21 20.68
N LYS A 518 -30.14 2.50 20.53
CA LYS A 518 -29.85 3.49 21.57
C LYS A 518 -30.93 3.38 22.65
N ALA A 519 -30.54 3.33 23.93
CA ALA A 519 -31.47 3.17 25.07
C ALA A 519 -32.59 4.24 25.14
N SER A 520 -32.47 5.36 24.41
CA SER A 520 -33.52 6.38 24.27
C SER A 520 -34.67 5.99 23.33
N ILE A 521 -34.52 4.91 22.54
CA ILE A 521 -35.55 4.43 21.60
C ILE A 521 -36.44 3.35 22.24
N GLU A 522 -35.98 2.68 23.30
CA GLU A 522 -36.78 1.70 24.06
C GLU A 522 -37.89 2.34 24.93
N LYS A 523 -37.98 3.69 24.98
CA LYS A 523 -38.98 4.44 25.75
C LYS A 523 -39.98 5.23 24.88
N ALA A 524 -39.98 5.07 23.56
CA ALA A 524 -40.89 5.75 22.65
C ALA A 524 -41.97 4.80 22.11
#